data_AF-A0A6B3HT85-F1
#
_entry.id   AF-A0A6B3HT85-F1
#
_cell.length_a   1.000
_cell.length_b   1.000
_cell.length_c   1.000
_cell.angle_alpha   90.00
_cell.angle_beta   90.00
_cell.angle_gamma   90.00
#
_symmetry.space_group_name_H-M   'P 1'
#
loop_
_entity.id
_entity.type
_entity.pdbx_description
1 polymer ?
#
loop_
_entity_poly.entity_id
_entity_poly.type
_entity_poly.pdbx_seq_one_letter_code
_entity_poly.pdbx_strand_id
1 'polypeptide(L)'
;SPYAYAVVERGAVEIQLYGMKEYDPAASHSSCYVLTDDVDGLHTAFRSGLKAAYGRIPTRGLPRIGPLKDMSYGVRQFLTTDPTGNTIRVGQVISGDSAEEAPSAPKETFARALHMADLFADSKQDYAGAARIIDRVLNLEDEQPTPVQRVQLLVLRGDIAQRVGDAEAARARLEEAGAVQLGPEERE
;
A
#
# COMPACT_ATOMS: atom_id res chain seq x y z
N SER A 1 19.85 32.53 3.74
CA SER A 1 19.69 31.77 2.49
C SER A 1 18.22 31.55 2.24
N PRO A 2 17.71 31.76 1.00
CA PRO A 2 16.40 31.25 0.63
C PRO A 2 16.38 29.73 0.86
N TYR A 3 15.22 29.18 1.21
CA TYR A 3 15.08 27.75 1.49
C TYR A 3 15.52 26.93 0.27
N ALA A 4 16.18 25.77 0.51
CA ALA A 4 16.50 24.86 -0.58
C ALA A 4 15.19 24.46 -1.28
N TYR A 5 15.19 24.41 -2.61
CA TYR A 5 13.98 24.15 -3.38
C TYR A 5 14.34 23.33 -4.62
N ALA A 6 13.48 22.39 -4.99
CA ALA A 6 13.64 21.54 -6.15
C ALA A 6 12.27 21.29 -6.80
N VAL A 7 12.28 21.15 -8.12
CA VAL A 7 11.11 20.73 -8.90
C VAL A 7 11.49 19.49 -9.68
N VAL A 8 10.61 18.50 -9.69
CA VAL A 8 10.73 17.33 -10.56
C VAL A 8 9.49 17.20 -11.41
N GLU A 9 9.70 16.96 -12.70
CA GLU A 9 8.64 16.89 -13.70
C GLU A 9 8.69 15.56 -14.45
N ARG A 10 7.51 15.01 -14.74
CA ARG A 10 7.35 13.87 -15.64
C ARG A 10 6.00 13.97 -16.35
N GLY A 11 6.03 14.31 -17.64
CA GLY A 11 4.80 14.56 -18.40
C GLY A 11 4.02 15.71 -17.77
N ALA A 12 2.75 15.49 -17.45
CA ALA A 12 1.89 16.49 -16.81
C ALA A 12 2.06 16.57 -15.27
N VAL A 13 2.87 15.70 -14.67
CA VAL A 13 3.08 15.68 -13.21
C VAL A 13 4.28 16.53 -12.84
N GLU A 14 4.06 17.54 -11.99
CA GLU A 14 5.09 18.37 -11.38
C GLU A 14 5.01 18.23 -9.85
N ILE A 15 6.14 17.92 -9.21
CA ILE A 15 6.26 17.86 -7.75
C ILE A 15 7.29 18.90 -7.32
N GLN A 16 6.84 19.84 -6.50
CA GLN A 16 7.67 20.89 -5.92
C GLN A 16 8.05 20.51 -4.49
N LEU A 17 9.34 20.59 -4.18
CA LEU A 17 9.93 20.20 -2.91
C LEU A 17 10.68 21.39 -2.32
N TYR A 18 10.62 21.55 -1.00
CA TYR A 18 11.41 22.53 -0.28
C TYR A 18 12.17 21.86 0.88
N GLY A 19 13.32 22.42 1.22
CA GLY A 19 14.19 21.93 2.27
C GLY A 19 13.80 22.46 3.64
N MET A 20 13.61 21.54 4.59
CA MET A 20 13.39 21.82 5.99
C MET A 20 14.67 21.51 6.79
N LYS A 21 15.11 22.46 7.63
CA LYS A 21 16.21 22.21 8.57
C LYS A 21 15.71 21.31 9.71
N GLU A 22 16.60 20.48 10.24
CA GLU A 22 16.30 19.62 11.41
C GLU A 22 15.05 18.75 11.22
N TYR A 23 14.88 18.24 10.01
CA TYR A 23 13.76 17.39 9.64
C TYR A 23 14.08 15.92 9.88
N ASP A 24 13.18 15.20 10.56
CA ASP A 24 13.23 13.75 10.72
C ASP A 24 12.37 13.07 9.64
N PRO A 25 12.98 12.40 8.64
CA PRO A 25 12.26 11.65 7.62
C PRO A 25 11.32 10.57 8.18
N ALA A 26 11.66 9.98 9.33
CA ALA A 26 10.83 8.92 9.93
C ALA A 26 9.51 9.47 10.50
N ALA A 27 9.46 10.76 10.81
CA ALA A 27 8.27 11.45 11.31
C ALA A 27 7.44 12.08 10.17
N SER A 28 7.78 11.85 8.90
CA SER A 28 7.05 12.43 7.78
C SER A 28 5.58 12.00 7.75
N HIS A 29 4.70 12.99 7.53
CA HIS A 29 3.28 12.78 7.24
C HIS A 29 2.90 13.31 5.86
N SER A 30 3.89 13.78 5.09
CA SER A 30 3.69 14.32 3.76
C SER A 30 3.32 13.21 2.80
N SER A 31 2.24 13.44 2.06
CA SER A 31 1.83 12.52 0.99
C SER A 31 1.24 13.28 -0.19
N CYS A 32 1.35 12.68 -1.38
CA CYS A 32 0.62 13.12 -2.56
C CYS A 32 0.05 11.90 -3.30
N TYR A 33 -0.98 12.16 -4.12
CA TYR A 33 -1.58 11.14 -4.96
C TYR A 33 -1.47 11.57 -6.42
N VAL A 34 -0.85 10.71 -7.22
CA VAL A 34 -0.75 10.83 -8.68
C VAL A 34 -1.72 9.84 -9.31
N LEU A 35 -2.71 10.35 -10.04
CA LEU A 35 -3.58 9.56 -10.88
C LEU A 35 -2.98 9.46 -12.29
N THR A 36 -3.06 8.27 -12.89
CA THR A 36 -2.51 7.99 -14.21
C THR A 36 -3.35 6.93 -14.93
N ASP A 37 -3.19 6.86 -16.25
CA ASP A 37 -3.66 5.81 -17.14
C ASP A 37 -2.62 4.71 -17.41
N ASP A 38 -1.39 4.87 -16.92
CA ASP A 38 -0.28 3.91 -17.07
C ASP A 38 0.45 3.65 -15.75
N VAL A 39 -0.26 3.06 -14.78
CA VAL A 39 0.34 2.77 -13.46
C VAL A 39 1.44 1.71 -13.54
N ASP A 40 1.30 0.70 -14.41
CA ASP A 40 2.29 -0.37 -14.61
C ASP A 40 3.60 0.18 -15.22
N GLY A 41 3.51 1.09 -16.19
CA GLY A 41 4.66 1.77 -16.77
C GLY A 41 5.35 2.70 -15.78
N LEU A 42 4.59 3.44 -14.97
CA LEU A 42 5.16 4.23 -13.87
C LEU A 42 5.87 3.34 -12.85
N HIS A 43 5.26 2.25 -12.39
CA HIS A 43 5.89 1.32 -11.44
C HIS A 43 7.21 0.76 -11.96
N THR A 44 7.22 0.33 -13.23
CA THR A 44 8.42 -0.19 -13.90
C THR A 44 9.53 0.86 -13.97
N ALA A 45 9.18 2.11 -14.29
CA ALA A 45 10.13 3.21 -14.36
C ALA A 45 10.70 3.57 -12.98
N PHE A 46 9.86 3.63 -11.93
CA PHE A 46 10.33 3.86 -10.56
C PHE A 46 11.29 2.75 -10.10
N ARG A 47 10.94 1.48 -10.33
CA ARG A 47 11.81 0.34 -9.97
C ARG A 47 13.16 0.40 -10.68
N SER A 48 13.15 0.72 -11.97
CA SER A 48 14.37 0.81 -12.78
C SER A 48 15.26 1.97 -12.33
N GLY A 49 14.66 3.14 -12.07
CA GLY A 49 15.38 4.30 -11.53
C GLY A 49 15.98 4.03 -10.15
N LEU A 50 15.21 3.43 -9.24
CA LEU A 50 15.71 3.03 -7.92
C LEU A 50 16.86 2.01 -8.04
N LYS A 51 16.73 1.01 -8.92
CA LYS A 51 17.81 0.03 -9.15
C LYS A 51 19.07 0.69 -9.70
N ALA A 52 18.94 1.63 -10.63
CA ALA A 52 20.08 2.37 -11.18
C ALA A 52 20.77 3.25 -10.13
N ALA A 53 20.00 3.97 -9.30
CA ALA A 53 20.53 4.88 -8.28
C ALA A 53 21.12 4.16 -7.06
N TYR A 54 20.51 3.05 -6.62
CA TYR A 54 20.87 2.36 -5.38
C TYR A 54 21.49 0.97 -5.58
N GLY A 55 21.65 0.51 -6.82
CA GLY A 55 22.12 -0.84 -7.16
C GLY A 55 21.11 -1.97 -6.86
N ARG A 56 19.97 -1.64 -6.27
CA ARG A 56 18.89 -2.57 -5.86
C ARG A 56 17.54 -1.85 -5.82
N ILE A 57 16.46 -2.61 -5.73
CA ILE A 57 15.11 -2.07 -5.50
C ILE A 57 14.86 -2.10 -3.98
N PRO A 58 14.85 -0.94 -3.29
CA PRO A 58 14.62 -0.92 -1.86
C PRO A 58 13.14 -1.14 -1.56
N THR A 59 12.84 -2.14 -0.73
CA THR A 59 11.48 -2.48 -0.29
C THR A 59 11.24 -2.17 1.20
N ARG A 60 12.29 -1.72 1.90
CA ARG A 60 12.28 -1.38 3.33
C ARG A 60 13.16 -0.17 3.61
N GLY A 61 12.81 0.58 4.65
CA GLY A 61 13.52 1.81 5.01
C GLY A 61 13.21 2.93 4.02
N LEU A 62 14.12 3.90 3.93
CA LEU A 62 14.00 5.06 3.04
C LEU A 62 15.19 5.10 2.07
N PRO A 63 14.96 5.38 0.77
CA PRO A 63 13.65 5.32 0.09
C PRO A 63 13.14 3.87 0.00
N ARG A 64 11.87 3.70 -0.39
CA ARG A 64 11.29 2.37 -0.69
C ARG A 64 10.21 2.44 -1.76
N ILE A 65 9.90 1.29 -2.34
CA ILE A 65 8.75 1.09 -3.20
C ILE A 65 7.99 -0.19 -2.81
N GLY A 66 6.67 -0.07 -2.77
CA GLY A 66 5.75 -1.17 -2.53
C GLY A 66 5.39 -1.96 -3.80
N PRO A 67 4.70 -3.09 -3.63
CA PRO A 67 4.14 -3.83 -4.76
C PRO A 67 3.06 -3.03 -5.50
N LEU A 68 2.82 -3.40 -6.75
CA LEU A 68 1.67 -2.94 -7.53
C LEU A 68 0.52 -3.93 -7.30
N LYS A 69 -0.66 -3.41 -6.94
CA LYS A 69 -1.81 -4.22 -6.54
C LYS A 69 -3.12 -3.60 -7.02
N ASP A 70 -4.10 -4.46 -7.27
CA ASP A 70 -5.49 -4.06 -7.46
C ASP A 70 -6.17 -3.99 -6.09
N MET A 71 -6.80 -2.85 -5.81
CA MET A 71 -7.45 -2.58 -4.56
C MET A 71 -8.95 -2.86 -4.66
N SER A 72 -9.57 -3.22 -3.54
CA SER A 72 -11.00 -3.55 -3.46
C SER A 72 -11.96 -2.42 -3.90
N TYR A 73 -11.48 -1.18 -3.97
CA TYR A 73 -12.22 0.00 -4.44
C TYR A 73 -11.92 0.37 -5.90
N GLY A 74 -11.48 -0.60 -6.71
CA GLY A 74 -11.38 -0.44 -8.16
C GLY A 74 -10.21 0.41 -8.64
N VAL A 75 -9.11 0.42 -7.87
CA VAL A 75 -7.86 1.11 -8.24
C VAL A 75 -6.71 0.14 -8.27
N ARG A 76 -5.92 0.19 -9.34
CA ARG A 76 -4.59 -0.40 -9.38
C ARG A 76 -3.57 0.63 -8.93
N GLN A 77 -2.79 0.35 -7.88
CA GLN A 77 -1.85 1.32 -7.32
C GLN A 77 -0.60 0.70 -6.72
N PHE A 78 0.44 1.53 -6.61
CA PHE A 78 1.61 1.28 -5.76
C PHE A 78 1.91 2.51 -4.90
N LEU A 79 2.67 2.29 -3.83
CA LEU A 79 3.21 3.35 -3.00
C LEU A 79 4.72 3.41 -3.15
N THR A 80 5.28 4.61 -3.19
CA THR A 80 6.71 4.83 -3.05
C THR A 80 6.97 5.90 -2.00
N THR A 81 8.03 5.71 -1.22
CA THR A 81 8.46 6.67 -0.22
C THR A 81 9.85 7.15 -0.59
N ASP A 82 10.01 8.46 -0.67
CA ASP A 82 11.28 9.08 -1.02
C ASP A 82 12.29 9.04 0.17
N PRO A 83 13.55 9.48 -0.03
CA PRO A 83 14.54 9.47 1.05
C PRO A 83 14.17 10.34 2.27
N THR A 84 13.27 11.30 2.09
CA THR A 84 12.78 12.19 3.14
C THR A 84 11.47 11.71 3.77
N GLY A 85 10.99 10.51 3.42
CA GLY A 85 9.78 9.96 4.03
C GLY A 85 8.47 10.42 3.39
N ASN A 86 8.50 11.28 2.36
CA ASN A 86 7.28 11.66 1.66
C ASN A 86 6.73 10.45 0.93
N THR A 87 5.44 10.18 1.11
CA THR A 87 4.78 9.05 0.44
C THR A 87 4.01 9.50 -0.79
N ILE A 88 4.41 9.00 -1.94
CA ILE A 88 3.72 9.20 -3.21
C ILE A 88 2.89 7.94 -3.46
N ARG A 89 1.57 8.10 -3.50
CA ARG A 89 0.66 7.10 -4.02
C ARG A 89 0.54 7.32 -5.53
N VAL A 90 0.62 6.26 -6.32
CA VAL A 90 0.41 6.31 -7.76
C VAL A 90 -0.65 5.28 -8.11
N GLY A 91 -1.73 5.71 -8.76
CA GLY A 91 -2.90 4.87 -8.99
C GLY A 91 -3.60 5.13 -10.31
N GLN A 92 -4.27 4.09 -10.78
CA GLN A 92 -5.09 4.07 -11.98
C GLN A 92 -6.44 3.44 -11.65
N VAL A 93 -7.53 4.10 -12.04
CA VAL A 93 -8.88 3.54 -11.88
C VAL A 93 -9.04 2.39 -12.88
N ILE A 94 -9.40 1.21 -12.38
CA ILE A 94 -9.62 -0.01 -13.17
C ILE A 94 -11.08 -0.48 -13.13
N SER A 95 -11.87 -0.02 -12.16
CA SER A 95 -13.32 -0.23 -12.08
C SER A 95 -13.99 0.87 -11.24
N GLY A 96 -15.17 1.34 -11.67
CA GLY A 96 -15.91 2.46 -11.04
C GLY A 96 -16.14 3.65 -11.98
N ASP A 97 -17.21 4.40 -11.75
CA ASP A 97 -17.63 5.50 -12.62
C ASP A 97 -16.67 6.71 -12.50
N SER A 98 -15.96 6.97 -13.61
CA SER A 98 -15.16 8.16 -13.94
C SER A 98 -13.86 8.42 -13.15
N ALA A 99 -12.82 8.85 -13.87
CA ALA A 99 -11.54 9.28 -13.32
C ALA A 99 -11.59 10.65 -12.60
N GLU A 100 -12.76 11.30 -12.58
CA GLU A 100 -12.96 12.67 -12.08
C GLU A 100 -13.24 12.72 -10.57
N GLU A 101 -13.75 11.63 -9.99
CA GLU A 101 -13.85 11.45 -8.55
C GLU A 101 -12.75 10.51 -8.08
N ALA A 102 -11.79 11.03 -7.30
CA ALA A 102 -10.80 10.18 -6.66
C ALA A 102 -11.55 9.10 -5.84
N PRO A 103 -11.33 7.81 -6.10
CA PRO A 103 -12.12 6.76 -5.47
C PRO A 103 -11.99 6.84 -3.96
N SER A 104 -13.13 7.01 -3.30
CA SER A 104 -13.19 7.18 -1.85
C SER A 104 -12.86 5.86 -1.14
N ALA A 105 -12.25 5.94 0.04
CA ALA A 105 -11.95 4.76 0.83
C ALA A 105 -13.22 3.92 1.08
N PRO A 106 -13.15 2.58 1.04
CA PRO A 106 -14.29 1.71 1.30
C PRO A 106 -14.96 2.05 2.63
N LYS A 107 -16.30 1.94 2.66
CA LYS A 107 -17.10 2.22 3.86
C LYS A 107 -17.43 0.95 4.64
N GLU A 108 -17.55 -0.22 3.99
CA GLU A 108 -17.85 -1.48 4.68
C GLU A 108 -16.73 -1.89 5.63
N THR A 109 -17.08 -2.50 6.76
CA THR A 109 -16.19 -2.82 7.87
C THR A 109 -14.90 -3.51 7.44
N PHE A 110 -15.01 -4.64 6.73
CA PHE A 110 -13.87 -5.47 6.32
C PHE A 110 -13.10 -4.86 5.14
N ALA A 111 -13.79 -4.29 4.16
CA ALA A 111 -13.14 -3.62 3.03
C ALA A 111 -12.32 -2.41 3.50
N ARG A 112 -12.84 -1.64 4.47
CA ARG A 112 -12.13 -0.54 5.10
C ARG A 112 -10.94 -1.02 5.92
N ALA A 113 -11.09 -2.13 6.65
CA ALA A 113 -10.00 -2.71 7.44
C ALA A 113 -8.84 -3.21 6.56
N LEU A 114 -9.15 -3.92 5.46
CA LEU A 114 -8.16 -4.31 4.46
C LEU A 114 -7.45 -3.09 3.89
N HIS A 115 -8.22 -2.08 3.45
CA HIS A 115 -7.66 -0.83 2.92
C HIS A 115 -6.70 -0.15 3.92
N MET A 116 -7.12 -0.01 5.18
CA MET A 116 -6.29 0.63 6.20
C MET A 116 -5.05 -0.21 6.55
N ALA A 117 -5.19 -1.54 6.66
CA ALA A 117 -4.08 -2.43 6.97
C ALA A 117 -3.02 -2.41 5.87
N ASP A 118 -3.42 -2.44 4.59
CA ASP A 118 -2.50 -2.29 3.46
C ASP A 118 -1.76 -0.95 3.51
N LEU A 119 -2.45 0.15 3.81
CA LEU A 119 -1.79 1.45 3.94
C LEU A 119 -0.80 1.48 5.11
N PHE A 120 -1.15 0.91 6.26
CA PHE A 120 -0.22 0.86 7.39
C PHE A 120 1.02 0.02 7.07
N ALA A 121 0.83 -1.14 6.42
CA ALA A 121 1.91 -2.04 6.06
C ALA A 121 2.81 -1.50 4.93
N ASP A 122 2.23 -0.94 3.87
CA ASP A 122 2.97 -0.53 2.66
C ASP A 122 3.41 0.95 2.71
N SER A 123 2.60 1.85 3.30
CA SER A 123 3.00 3.26 3.47
C SER A 123 3.90 3.44 4.68
N LYS A 124 3.44 3.08 5.88
CA LYS A 124 4.15 3.41 7.13
C LYS A 124 5.15 2.33 7.57
N GLN A 125 5.07 1.14 6.99
CA GLN A 125 5.70 -0.07 7.53
C GLN A 125 5.34 -0.29 9.02
N ASP A 126 4.17 0.22 9.44
CA ASP A 126 3.59 -0.01 10.78
C ASP A 126 2.89 -1.36 10.78
N TYR A 127 3.71 -2.42 10.76
CA TYR A 127 3.24 -3.80 10.75
C TYR A 127 2.42 -4.14 12.00
N ALA A 128 2.76 -3.55 13.15
CA ALA A 128 2.03 -3.75 14.39
C ALA A 128 0.63 -3.10 14.33
N GLY A 129 0.52 -1.91 13.76
CA GLY A 129 -0.76 -1.25 13.49
C GLY A 129 -1.61 -2.02 12.49
N ALA A 130 -1.02 -2.44 11.37
CA ALA A 130 -1.70 -3.24 10.35
C ALA A 130 -2.24 -4.57 10.93
N ALA A 131 -1.41 -5.29 11.70
CA ALA A 131 -1.81 -6.52 12.38
C ALA A 131 -3.00 -6.29 13.34
N ARG A 132 -2.94 -5.24 14.17
CA ARG A 132 -4.04 -4.90 15.10
C ARG A 132 -5.36 -4.60 14.39
N ILE A 133 -5.32 -3.94 13.23
CA ILE A 133 -6.52 -3.66 12.44
C ILE A 133 -7.17 -4.97 11.97
N ILE A 134 -6.36 -5.89 11.43
CA ILE A 134 -6.85 -7.19 10.93
C ILE A 134 -7.33 -8.08 12.07
N ASP A 135 -6.55 -8.21 13.14
CA ASP A 135 -6.89 -9.03 14.30
C ASP A 135 -8.19 -8.53 14.95
N ARG A 136 -8.44 -7.21 14.95
CA ARG A 136 -9.71 -6.65 15.43
C ARG A 136 -10.91 -7.13 14.62
N VAL A 137 -10.84 -7.05 13.29
CA VAL A 137 -12.00 -7.41 12.45
C VAL A 137 -12.21 -8.92 12.35
N LEU A 138 -11.14 -9.72 12.42
CA LEU A 138 -11.27 -11.19 12.47
C LEU A 138 -11.94 -11.71 13.75
N ASN A 139 -11.91 -10.91 14.83
CA ASN A 139 -12.50 -11.26 16.12
C ASN A 139 -13.88 -10.61 16.37
N LEU A 140 -14.52 -10.04 15.34
CA LEU A 140 -15.90 -9.53 15.48
C LEU A 140 -16.89 -10.69 15.63
N GLU A 141 -17.79 -10.58 16.60
CA GLU A 141 -18.84 -11.59 16.86
C GLU A 141 -20.12 -11.30 16.06
N ASP A 142 -20.47 -10.02 15.89
CA ASP A 142 -21.75 -9.58 15.30
C ASP A 142 -21.75 -9.53 13.77
N GLU A 143 -20.58 -9.57 13.13
CA GLU A 143 -20.41 -9.43 11.68
C GLU A 143 -19.31 -10.39 11.20
N GLN A 144 -19.49 -11.01 10.03
CA GLN A 144 -18.50 -11.93 9.45
C GLN A 144 -18.08 -11.47 8.06
N PRO A 145 -16.78 -11.57 7.71
CA PRO A 145 -16.32 -11.27 6.36
C PRO A 145 -16.86 -12.31 5.37
N THR A 146 -17.02 -11.91 4.11
CA THR A 146 -17.25 -12.89 3.02
C THR A 146 -16.07 -13.87 2.92
N PRO A 147 -16.22 -15.06 2.31
CA PRO A 147 -15.11 -15.99 2.12
C PRO A 147 -13.88 -15.34 1.47
N VAL A 148 -14.10 -14.54 0.42
CA VAL A 148 -13.04 -13.76 -0.25
C VAL A 148 -12.37 -12.77 0.70
N GLN A 149 -13.15 -11.97 1.44
CA GLN A 149 -12.59 -11.03 2.41
C GLN A 149 -11.83 -11.73 3.53
N ARG A 150 -12.29 -12.90 3.99
CA ARG A 150 -11.62 -13.70 5.01
C ARG A 150 -10.25 -14.17 4.51
N VAL A 151 -10.18 -14.70 3.29
CA VAL A 151 -8.90 -15.07 2.67
C VAL A 151 -7.97 -13.86 2.58
N GLN A 152 -8.45 -12.72 2.09
CA GLN A 152 -7.66 -11.49 1.98
C GLN A 152 -7.10 -11.04 3.33
N LEU A 153 -7.92 -11.06 4.40
CA LEU A 153 -7.50 -10.69 5.75
C LEU A 153 -6.41 -11.65 6.27
N LEU A 154 -6.61 -12.96 6.11
CA LEU A 154 -5.66 -13.98 6.57
C LEU A 154 -4.34 -13.94 5.81
N VAL A 155 -4.39 -13.79 4.48
CA VAL A 155 -3.19 -13.67 3.64
C VAL A 155 -2.40 -12.40 4.01
N LEU A 156 -3.07 -11.26 4.14
CA LEU A 156 -2.41 -10.01 4.54
C LEU A 156 -1.80 -10.13 5.94
N ARG A 157 -2.50 -10.76 6.89
CA ARG A 157 -1.99 -10.99 8.25
C ARG A 157 -0.77 -11.92 8.26
N GLY A 158 -0.76 -12.92 7.40
CA GLY A 158 0.36 -13.84 7.19
C GLY A 158 1.58 -13.13 6.58
N ASP A 159 1.39 -12.30 5.55
CA ASP A 159 2.46 -11.46 4.98
C ASP A 159 3.05 -10.52 6.03
N ILE A 160 2.21 -9.86 6.84
CA ILE A 160 2.67 -9.01 7.94
C ILE A 160 3.52 -9.80 8.95
N ALA A 161 3.06 -10.99 9.36
CA ALA A 161 3.81 -11.87 10.26
C ALA A 161 5.19 -12.25 9.68
N GLN A 162 5.22 -12.61 8.39
CA GLN A 162 6.47 -12.91 7.68
C GLN A 162 7.41 -11.70 7.63
N ARG A 163 6.88 -10.49 7.42
CA ARG A 163 7.68 -9.25 7.35
C ARG A 163 8.35 -8.90 8.69
N VAL A 164 7.70 -9.23 9.81
CA VAL A 164 8.24 -9.05 11.18
C VAL A 164 9.07 -10.24 11.69
N GLY A 165 9.23 -11.30 10.88
CA GLY A 165 10.06 -12.45 11.21
C GLY A 165 9.36 -13.57 11.98
N ASP A 166 8.03 -13.51 12.10
CA ASP A 166 7.22 -14.55 12.75
C ASP A 166 6.72 -15.57 11.71
N ALA A 167 7.62 -16.51 11.37
CA ALA A 167 7.34 -17.53 10.35
C ALA A 167 6.26 -18.53 10.77
N GLU A 168 6.14 -18.80 12.08
CA GLU A 168 5.12 -19.73 12.60
C GLU A 168 3.73 -19.12 12.46
N ALA A 169 3.54 -17.88 12.90
CA ALA A 169 2.26 -17.19 12.73
C ALA A 169 1.95 -16.97 11.24
N ALA A 170 2.95 -16.66 10.42
CA ALA A 170 2.75 -16.54 8.97
C ALA A 170 2.19 -17.83 8.37
N ARG A 171 2.82 -18.97 8.66
CA ARG A 171 2.36 -20.29 8.19
C ARG A 171 0.95 -20.61 8.67
N ALA A 172 0.67 -20.41 9.96
CA ALA A 172 -0.64 -20.69 10.53
C ALA A 172 -1.77 -19.89 9.84
N ARG A 173 -1.54 -18.60 9.54
CA ARG A 173 -2.52 -17.77 8.84
C ARG A 173 -2.72 -18.17 7.38
N LEU A 174 -1.66 -18.57 6.69
CA LEU A 174 -1.76 -19.05 5.31
C LEU A 174 -2.46 -20.43 5.23
N GLU A 175 -2.25 -21.30 6.22
CA GLU A 175 -2.98 -22.56 6.35
C GLU A 175 -4.47 -22.32 6.59
N GLU A 176 -4.82 -21.39 7.49
CA GLU A 176 -6.22 -20.99 7.72
C GLU A 176 -6.84 -20.41 6.43
N ALA A 177 -6.11 -19.57 5.69
CA ALA A 177 -6.57 -19.02 4.42
C ALA A 177 -6.85 -20.12 3.38
N GLY A 178 -5.97 -21.11 3.28
CA GLY A 178 -6.13 -22.25 2.37
C GLY A 178 -7.29 -23.18 2.72
N ALA A 179 -7.80 -23.14 3.95
CA ALA A 179 -8.96 -23.92 4.39
C ALA A 179 -10.32 -23.22 4.11
N VAL A 180 -10.31 -21.93 3.72
CA VAL A 180 -11.54 -21.21 3.40
C VAL A 180 -12.14 -21.74 2.10
N GLN A 181 -13.43 -22.09 2.15
CA GLN A 181 -14.16 -22.57 0.98
C GLN A 181 -14.56 -21.39 0.08
N LEU A 182 -13.94 -21.29 -1.09
CA LEU A 182 -14.30 -20.36 -2.15
C LEU A 182 -15.11 -21.08 -3.24
N GLY A 183 -16.17 -20.44 -3.71
CA GLY A 183 -16.95 -20.88 -4.88
C GLY A 183 -16.12 -20.82 -6.18
N PRO A 184 -16.59 -21.44 -7.28
CA PRO A 184 -15.85 -21.47 -8.54
C PRO A 184 -15.53 -20.08 -9.10
N GLU A 185 -16.49 -19.15 -9.01
CA GLU A 185 -16.36 -17.76 -9.47
C GLU A 185 -15.46 -16.90 -8.56
N GLU A 186 -15.20 -17.34 -7.32
CA GLU A 186 -14.38 -16.62 -6.34
C GLU A 186 -12.90 -17.05 -6.37
N ARG A 187 -12.54 -18.03 -7.22
CA ARG A 187 -11.18 -18.57 -7.35
C ARG A 187 -10.41 -18.04 -8.56
N GLU A 188 -11.08 -17.37 -9.49
CA GLU A 188 -10.44 -16.63 -10.60
C GLU A 188 -9.90 -15.29 -10.10
#